data_AF-A0A359CQG0-F1
#
_entry.id   AF-A0A359CQG0-F1
#
_cell.length_a   1.000
_cell.length_b   1.000
_cell.length_c   1.000
_cell.angle_alpha   90.00
_cell.angle_beta   90.00
_cell.angle_gamma   90.00
#
_symmetry.space_group_name_H-M   'P 1'
#
loop_
_entity.id
_entity.type
_entity.pdbx_description
1 polymer ?
#
loop_
_entity_poly.entity_id
_entity_poly.type
_entity_poly.pdbx_seq_one_letter_code
_entity_poly.pdbx_strand_id
1 'polypeptide(L)' 'MKNPYEVLGVRDGASQEEIKQAYRELAKKYHPDKYADNPLRDLAEEKMREINEAYDYLTKNKGTSE' A
#
# COMPACT_ATOMS: atom_id res chain seq x y z
N MET A 1 -0.83 14.83 -7.59
CA MET A 1 -1.12 13.40 -7.81
C MET A 1 -0.17 12.62 -6.92
N LYS A 2 -0.67 11.84 -5.94
CA LYS A 2 0.20 10.96 -5.14
C LYS A 2 0.52 9.74 -5.98
N ASN A 3 1.82 9.46 -6.19
CA ASN A 3 2.21 8.27 -6.93
C ASN A 3 1.87 7.02 -6.10
N PRO A 4 1.19 6.03 -6.67
CA PRO A 4 0.89 4.80 -5.94
C PRO A 4 2.17 4.05 -5.54
N TYR A 5 3.25 4.22 -6.31
CA TYR A 5 4.59 3.76 -5.93
C TYR A 5 5.09 4.40 -4.63
N GLU A 6 4.92 5.72 -4.46
CA GLU A 6 5.31 6.42 -3.23
C GLU A 6 4.43 6.05 -2.03
N VAL A 7 3.13 5.80 -2.26
CA VAL A 7 2.20 5.34 -1.20
C VAL A 7 2.63 3.98 -0.65
N LEU A 8 3.07 3.08 -1.53
CA LEU A 8 3.64 1.77 -1.19
C LEU A 8 5.11 1.84 -0.77
N GLY A 9 5.77 3.01 -0.87
CA GLY A 9 7.20 3.17 -0.57
C GLY A 9 8.11 2.37 -1.50
N VAL A 10 7.66 2.08 -2.72
CA VAL A 10 8.43 1.37 -3.75
C VAL A 10 8.92 2.35 -4.82
N ARG A 11 9.94 1.95 -5.58
CA ARG A 11 10.45 2.74 -6.71
C ARG A 11 9.44 2.79 -7.86
N ASP A 12 9.51 3.85 -8.64
CA ASP A 12 8.81 3.94 -9.92
C ASP A 12 9.19 2.74 -10.81
N GLY A 13 8.18 2.05 -11.32
CA GLY A 13 8.39 0.84 -12.13
C GLY A 13 8.64 -0.46 -11.36
N ALA A 14 8.59 -0.47 -10.02
CA ALA A 14 8.76 -1.66 -9.19
C ALA A 14 7.93 -2.87 -9.68
N SER A 15 8.51 -4.06 -9.63
CA SER A 15 7.86 -5.31 -10.08
C SER A 15 6.66 -5.67 -9.19
N GLN A 16 5.72 -6.48 -9.71
CA GLN A 16 4.56 -6.92 -8.92
C GLN A 16 4.99 -7.65 -7.64
N GLU A 17 6.13 -8.33 -7.66
CA GLU A 17 6.73 -8.97 -6.49
C GLU A 17 7.14 -7.94 -5.42
N GLU A 18 7.82 -6.86 -5.81
CA GLU A 18 8.18 -5.77 -4.88
C GLU A 18 6.94 -5.06 -4.34
N ILE A 19 5.95 -4.81 -5.20
CA ILE A 19 4.67 -4.20 -4.81
C ILE A 19 3.94 -5.08 -3.79
N LYS A 20 3.86 -6.40 -4.01
CA LYS A 20 3.30 -7.37 -3.04
C LYS A 20 4.07 -7.41 -1.74
N GLN A 21 5.40 -7.38 -1.81
CA GLN A 21 6.25 -7.43 -0.64
C GLN A 21 6.06 -6.18 0.22
N ALA A 22 6.14 -5.00 -0.39
CA ALA A 22 5.93 -3.73 0.27
C ALA A 22 4.52 -3.62 0.87
N TYR A 23 3.48 -4.04 0.13
CA TYR A 23 2.10 -4.12 0.64
C TYR A 23 2.03 -4.96 1.93
N ARG A 24 2.64 -6.16 1.94
CA ARG A 24 2.64 -7.03 3.13
C ARG A 24 3.37 -6.40 4.32
N GLU A 25 4.49 -5.74 4.08
CA GLU A 25 5.24 -5.05 5.14
C GLU A 25 4.46 -3.86 5.71
N LEU A 26 3.85 -3.06 4.84
CA LEU A 26 3.02 -1.93 5.24
C LEU A 26 1.74 -2.38 5.95
N ALA A 27 1.08 -3.44 5.48
CA ALA A 27 -0.10 -4.00 6.15
C ALA A 27 0.22 -4.52 7.56
N LYS A 28 1.40 -5.11 7.77
CA LYS A 28 1.90 -5.48 9.11
C LYS A 28 2.26 -4.26 9.97
N LYS A 29 2.72 -3.19 9.33
CA LYS A 29 3.11 -1.95 10.01
C LYS A 29 1.90 -1.15 10.47
N TYR A 30 0.89 -1.01 9.62
CA TYR A 30 -0.37 -0.29 9.87
C TYR A 30 -1.50 -1.21 10.37
N HIS A 31 -1.18 -2.42 10.86
CA HIS A 31 -2.19 -3.39 11.26
C HIS A 31 -3.04 -2.85 12.43
N PRO A 32 -4.38 -2.81 12.32
CA PRO A 32 -5.26 -2.18 13.30
C PRO A 32 -5.15 -2.81 14.70
N ASP A 33 -4.74 -4.08 14.76
CA ASP A 33 -4.47 -4.80 16.02
C ASP A 33 -3.37 -4.13 16.87
N LYS A 34 -2.36 -3.53 16.22
CA LYS A 34 -1.31 -2.75 16.92
C LYS A 34 -1.80 -1.37 17.38
N TYR A 35 -2.90 -0.89 16.81
CA TYR A 35 -3.44 0.43 17.08
C TYR A 35 -4.80 0.38 17.79
N ALA A 36 -5.20 -0.78 18.31
CA ALA A 36 -6.51 -0.98 18.94
C ALA A 36 -6.79 0.02 20.09
N ASP A 37 -5.74 0.44 20.80
CA ASP A 37 -5.82 1.41 21.91
C ASP A 37 -5.16 2.78 21.55
N ASN A 38 -4.84 3.02 20.28
CA ASN A 38 -4.16 4.23 19.84
C ASN A 38 -5.09 5.17 19.06
N PRO A 39 -4.99 6.50 19.26
CA PRO A 39 -5.69 7.48 18.42
C PRO A 39 -5.21 7.44 16.96
N LEU A 40 -4.09 6.76 16.69
CA LEU A 40 -3.56 6.52 15.36
C LEU A 40 -4.31 5.42 14.59
N ARG A 41 -5.32 4.77 15.18
CA ARG A 41 -6.14 3.77 14.48
C ARG A 41 -6.79 4.34 13.22
N ASP A 42 -7.39 5.53 13.33
CA ASP A 42 -8.03 6.21 12.20
C ASP A 42 -7.01 6.48 11.07
N LEU A 43 -5.83 6.97 11.46
CA LEU A 43 -4.74 7.23 10.54
C LEU A 43 -4.19 5.93 9.91
N ALA A 44 -4.16 4.84 10.67
CA ALA A 44 -3.75 3.52 10.19
C ALA A 44 -4.78 2.94 9.20
N GLU A 45 -6.08 3.08 9.47
CA GLU A 45 -7.14 2.71 8.52
C GLU A 45 -7.05 3.52 7.23
N GLU A 46 -6.85 4.84 7.32
CA GLU A 46 -6.69 5.71 6.14
C GLU A 46 -5.47 5.32 5.31
N LYS A 47 -4.29 5.18 5.96
CA LYS A 47 -3.06 4.69 5.34
C LYS A 47 -3.26 3.34 4.67
N MET A 48 -3.89 2.40 5.36
CA MET A 48 -4.12 1.05 4.85
C MET A 48 -5.07 1.05 3.65
N ARG A 49 -6.03 1.98 3.61
CA ARG A 49 -6.90 2.20 2.46
C ARG A 49 -6.12 2.77 1.27
N GLU A 50 -5.28 3.80 1.48
CA GLU A 50 -4.38 4.34 0.44
C GLU A 50 -3.44 3.24 -0.12
N ILE A 51 -2.86 2.41 0.75
CA ILE A 51 -1.96 1.32 0.38
C ILE A 51 -2.67 0.25 -0.48
N ASN A 52 -3.92 -0.09 -0.13
CA ASN A 52 -4.73 -1.03 -0.92
C ASN A 52 -5.07 -0.46 -2.31
N GLU A 53 -5.47 0.80 -2.37
CA GLU A 53 -5.82 1.46 -3.64
C GLU A 53 -4.59 1.59 -4.54
N ALA A 54 -3.44 1.98 -3.98
CA ALA A 54 -2.18 2.01 -4.69
C ALA A 54 -1.77 0.61 -5.19
N TYR A 55 -1.92 -0.42 -4.35
CA TYR A 55 -1.62 -1.80 -4.73
C TYR A 55 -2.51 -2.27 -5.89
N ASP A 56 -3.84 -2.10 -5.79
CA ASP A 56 -4.79 -2.46 -6.84
C ASP A 56 -4.48 -1.72 -8.15
N TYR A 57 -4.19 -0.42 -8.07
CA TYR A 57 -3.82 0.37 -9.23
C TYR A 57 -2.55 -0.18 -9.90
N LEU A 58 -1.48 -0.41 -9.13
CA LEU A 58 -0.22 -0.93 -9.67
C LEU A 58 -0.35 -2.36 -10.20
N THR A 59 -1.14 -3.22 -9.55
CA THR A 59 -1.35 -4.59 -10.02
C THR A 59 -2.26 -4.67 -11.23
N LYS A 60 -3.25 -3.78 -11.39
CA LYS A 60 -4.10 -3.72 -12.58
C LYS A 60 -3.37 -3.10 -13.76
N ASN A 61 -2.66 -1.99 -13.55
CA ASN A 61 -2.04 -1.25 -14.66
C ASN A 61 -0.90 -2.06 -15.32
N LYS A 62 -0.17 -2.88 -14.55
CA LYS A 62 0.84 -3.81 -15.08
C LYS A 62 0.28 -5.06 -15.78
N GLY A 63 -1.04 -5.27 -15.80
CA GLY A 63 -1.70 -6.41 -16.44
C GLY A 63 -2.23 -6.14 -17.86
N THR A 64 -2.27 -4.88 -18.28
CA THR A 64 -2.76 -4.47 -19.60
C THR A 64 -1.81 -3.44 -20.20
N SER A 65 -0.79 -3.93 -20.88
CA SER A 65 -0.20 -3.22 -22.01
C SER A 65 -0.23 -4.21 -23.17
N GLU A 66 -0.83 -3.74 -24.26
CA GLU A 66 -1.18 -4.42 -25.51
C GLU A 66 -0.02 -5.15 -26.20
#